data_AF-A0AB39N8H1-F1
#
_entry.id   AF-A0AB39N8H1-F1
#
_cell.length_a   1.000
_cell.length_b   1.000
_cell.length_c   1.000
_cell.angle_alpha   90.00
_cell.angle_beta   90.00
_cell.angle_gamma   90.00
#
_symmetry.space_group_name_H-M   'P 1'
#
loop_
_entity.id
_entity.type
_entity.pdbx_description
1 polymer ?
#
loop_
_entity_poly.entity_id
_entity_poly.type
_entity_poly.pdbx_seq_one_letter_code
_entity_poly.pdbx_strand_id
1 'polypeptide(L)'
;MIGETTEYTMIVHGQQKHTIPDAVSAAPGLVVFRMPAIQSLNNPARWRIGHHSGLAIAEAMRREDAFKGVAILAESGMDWTQDAADLKEAISDKTARDLYAKLSYAWCDEPGSHYMPGDVTHNGTYTDADIEAAAAEYKADGFNALDVMCAMTHSVPWMGLDTDDFNEAHNRVVELADAD
;
A
#
# COMPACT_ATOMS: atom_id res chain seq x y z
N MET A 1 -17.87 0.92 7.13
CA MET A 1 -18.26 2.10 6.34
C MET A 1 -17.00 2.53 5.62
N ILE A 2 -16.96 2.48 4.28
CA ILE A 2 -15.80 3.00 3.53
C ILE A 2 -15.97 4.53 3.52
N GLY A 3 -14.92 5.26 3.92
CA GLY A 3 -14.96 6.71 4.15
C GLY A 3 -15.22 7.55 2.90
N GLU A 4 -15.38 8.87 3.08
CA GLU A 4 -15.58 9.81 1.98
C GLU A 4 -14.26 10.08 1.23
N THR A 5 -14.31 10.10 -0.10
CA THR A 5 -13.18 10.53 -0.92
C THR A 5 -12.92 12.01 -0.73
N THR A 6 -11.66 12.40 -0.53
CA THR A 6 -11.23 13.77 -0.26
C THR A 6 -9.91 14.07 -0.97
N GLU A 7 -9.71 15.34 -1.30
CA GLU A 7 -8.39 15.84 -1.63
C GLU A 7 -7.53 15.85 -0.35
N TYR A 8 -6.30 15.36 -0.46
CA TYR A 8 -5.34 15.29 0.65
C TYR A 8 -3.96 15.77 0.21
N THR A 9 -3.26 16.51 1.08
CA THR A 9 -1.88 16.94 0.83
C THR A 9 -0.91 16.04 1.57
N MET A 10 -0.24 15.14 0.87
CA MET A 10 0.86 14.34 1.41
C MET A 10 2.15 15.17 1.48
N ILE A 11 2.91 15.01 2.56
CA ILE A 11 4.26 15.56 2.74
C ILE A 11 5.29 14.42 2.62
N VAL A 12 6.17 14.52 1.64
CA VAL A 12 7.27 13.59 1.39
C VAL A 12 8.59 14.27 1.78
N HIS A 13 9.40 13.59 2.60
CA HIS A 13 10.73 14.05 3.04
C HIS A 13 10.72 15.45 3.70
N GLY A 14 9.61 15.79 4.38
CA GLY A 14 9.47 17.02 5.15
C GLY A 14 9.31 18.32 4.34
N GLN A 15 9.32 18.26 2.99
CA GLN A 15 9.32 19.47 2.16
C GLN A 15 8.45 19.37 0.90
N GLN A 16 8.34 18.18 0.28
CA GLN A 16 7.56 18.02 -0.94
C GLN A 16 6.09 17.80 -0.63
N LYS A 17 5.22 18.64 -1.20
CA LYS A 17 3.76 18.52 -1.06
C LYS A 17 3.17 17.92 -2.32
N HIS A 18 2.35 16.89 -2.16
CA HIS A 18 1.65 16.22 -3.25
C HIS A 18 0.16 16.14 -2.95
N THR A 19 -0.64 16.62 -3.89
CA THR A 19 -2.09 16.47 -3.85
C THR A 19 -2.47 15.07 -4.27
N ILE A 20 -3.26 14.40 -3.42
CA ILE A 20 -3.86 13.11 -3.67
C ILE A 20 -5.36 13.35 -3.84
N PRO A 21 -5.92 13.21 -5.05
CA PRO A 21 -7.31 13.55 -5.32
C PRO A 21 -8.31 12.49 -4.81
N ASP A 22 -7.84 11.27 -4.58
CA ASP A 22 -8.64 10.08 -4.31
C ASP A 22 -8.35 9.45 -2.93
N ALA A 23 -7.82 10.25 -1.99
CA ALA A 23 -7.65 9.79 -0.62
C ALA A 23 -9.01 9.54 0.04
N VAL A 24 -9.07 8.60 0.98
CA VAL A 24 -10.28 8.25 1.71
C VAL A 24 -10.14 8.68 3.16
N SER A 25 -11.02 9.54 3.64
CA SER A 25 -11.12 9.90 5.06
C SER A 25 -11.71 8.73 5.84
N ALA A 26 -10.85 7.84 6.35
CA ALA A 26 -11.24 6.54 6.87
C ALA A 26 -11.65 6.58 8.35
N ALA A 27 -11.11 7.54 9.12
CA ALA A 27 -11.48 7.85 10.49
C ALA A 27 -11.09 9.31 10.82
N PRO A 28 -11.59 9.92 11.91
CA PRO A 28 -11.21 11.29 12.29
C PRO A 28 -9.68 11.47 12.34
N GLY A 29 -9.15 12.38 11.51
CA GLY A 29 -7.73 12.67 11.43
C GLY A 29 -6.88 11.67 10.65
N LEU A 30 -7.47 10.58 10.14
CA LEU A 30 -6.79 9.50 9.44
C LEU A 30 -7.30 9.35 8.00
N VAL A 31 -6.37 9.33 7.06
CA VAL A 31 -6.64 9.15 5.64
C VAL A 31 -5.98 7.88 5.12
N VAL A 32 -6.63 7.17 4.20
CA VAL A 32 -6.03 6.08 3.43
C VAL A 32 -5.86 6.53 2.00
N PHE A 33 -4.67 6.34 1.44
CA PHE A 33 -4.44 6.70 0.05
C PHE A 33 -3.40 5.81 -0.60
N ARG A 34 -3.44 5.80 -1.93
CA ARG A 34 -2.42 5.17 -2.75
C ARG A 34 -1.34 6.19 -3.11
N MET A 35 -0.08 5.81 -2.94
CA MET A 35 1.07 6.58 -3.38
C MET A 35 1.01 6.80 -4.89
N PRO A 36 1.14 8.06 -5.37
CA PRO A 36 1.15 8.36 -6.80
C PRO A 36 2.26 7.61 -7.53
N ALA A 37 1.99 7.05 -8.71
CA ALA A 37 2.97 6.27 -9.51
C ALA A 37 4.30 7.00 -9.71
N ILE A 38 4.23 8.32 -9.96
CA ILE A 38 5.39 9.21 -10.17
C ILE A 38 6.28 9.40 -8.93
N GLN A 39 5.81 8.98 -7.75
CA GLN A 39 6.63 8.96 -6.55
C GLN A 39 7.44 7.68 -6.54
N SER A 40 8.68 7.80 -7.00
CA SER A 40 9.71 6.77 -6.90
C SER A 40 10.24 6.74 -5.47
N LEU A 41 9.54 6.01 -4.62
CA LEU A 41 10.17 5.38 -3.47
C LEU A 41 10.37 3.93 -3.89
N ASN A 42 11.62 3.47 -3.82
CA ASN A 42 12.01 2.06 -3.99
C ASN A 42 11.39 1.23 -2.85
N ASN A 43 10.07 1.18 -2.80
CA ASN A 43 9.26 0.63 -1.74
C ASN A 43 8.05 -0.06 -2.38
N PRO A 44 7.81 -1.35 -2.08
CA PRO A 44 6.72 -2.10 -2.66
C PRO A 44 5.35 -1.69 -2.08
N ALA A 45 5.29 -1.12 -0.88
CA ALA A 45 4.03 -0.70 -0.26
C ALA A 45 3.50 0.57 -0.93
N ARG A 46 2.36 0.44 -1.61
CA ARG A 46 1.73 1.55 -2.33
C ARG A 46 0.60 2.19 -1.55
N TRP A 47 0.03 1.51 -0.57
CA TRP A 47 -1.03 2.08 0.26
C TRP A 47 -0.44 2.67 1.53
N ARG A 48 -0.97 3.82 1.96
CA ARG A 48 -0.53 4.51 3.16
C ARG A 48 -1.70 4.92 4.02
N ILE A 49 -1.44 4.90 5.32
CA ILE A 49 -2.26 5.58 6.31
C ILE A 49 -1.57 6.91 6.62
N GLY A 50 -2.24 8.01 6.31
CA GLY A 50 -1.79 9.36 6.57
C GLY A 50 -2.50 10.00 7.75
N HIS A 51 -1.81 10.91 8.41
CA HIS A 51 -2.38 11.90 9.32
C HIS A 51 -2.90 13.09 8.51
N HIS A 52 -3.99 13.72 8.95
CA HIS A 52 -4.58 14.88 8.26
C HIS A 52 -3.60 16.04 8.00
N SER A 53 -2.52 16.16 8.79
CA SER A 53 -1.45 17.14 8.58
C SER A 53 -0.53 16.84 7.39
N GLY A 54 -0.70 15.71 6.70
CA GLY A 54 0.09 15.32 5.53
C GLY A 54 1.18 14.27 5.79
N LEU A 55 1.41 13.89 7.04
CA LEU A 55 2.47 12.93 7.40
C LEU A 55 1.99 11.48 7.24
N ALA A 56 2.87 10.58 6.80
CA ALA A 56 2.59 9.15 6.80
C ALA A 56 2.74 8.58 8.23
N ILE A 57 1.78 7.74 8.62
CA ILE A 57 1.79 6.98 9.89
C ILE A 57 2.25 5.56 9.63
N ALA A 58 1.71 4.89 8.61
CA ALA A 58 2.05 3.52 8.25
C ALA A 58 1.87 3.28 6.75
N GLU A 59 2.45 2.19 6.25
CA GLU A 59 2.30 1.74 4.87
C GLU A 59 1.87 0.28 4.79
N ALA A 60 1.17 -0.08 3.71
CA ALA A 60 0.66 -1.41 3.46
C ALA A 60 0.80 -1.76 1.98
N MET A 61 0.97 -3.05 1.69
CA MET A 61 0.99 -3.55 0.32
C MET A 61 -0.37 -3.39 -0.36
N ARG A 62 -1.46 -3.72 0.34
CA ARG A 62 -2.81 -3.75 -0.20
C ARG A 62 -3.72 -2.72 0.46
N ARG A 63 -4.77 -2.30 -0.24
CA ARG A 63 -5.74 -1.34 0.29
C ARG A 63 -6.42 -1.84 1.55
N GLU A 64 -6.87 -3.09 1.55
CA GLU A 64 -7.65 -3.68 2.63
C GLU A 64 -6.85 -3.73 3.93
N ASP A 65 -5.54 -3.95 3.83
CA ASP A 65 -4.61 -3.98 4.96
C ASP A 65 -4.44 -2.58 5.56
N ALA A 66 -4.33 -1.53 4.73
CA ALA A 66 -4.34 -0.15 5.23
C ALA A 66 -5.65 0.19 5.98
N PHE A 67 -6.81 -0.27 5.51
CA PHE A 67 -8.09 -0.08 6.23
C PHE A 67 -8.15 -0.85 7.55
N LYS A 68 -7.60 -2.08 7.62
CA LYS A 68 -7.45 -2.81 8.89
C LYS A 68 -6.53 -2.04 9.85
N GLY A 69 -5.44 -1.46 9.35
CA GLY A 69 -4.53 -0.61 10.13
C GLY A 69 -5.23 0.63 10.68
N VAL A 70 -6.10 1.29 9.91
CA VAL A 70 -6.91 2.42 10.40
C VAL A 70 -7.81 2.01 11.56
N ALA A 71 -8.44 0.83 11.50
CA ALA A 71 -9.27 0.34 12.60
C ALA A 71 -8.45 0.21 13.90
N ILE A 72 -7.23 -0.32 13.82
CA ILE A 72 -6.30 -0.42 14.95
C ILE A 72 -5.94 0.97 15.51
N LEU A 73 -5.65 1.94 14.64
CA LEU A 73 -5.33 3.31 15.04
C LEU A 73 -6.53 3.99 15.71
N ALA A 74 -7.73 3.85 15.16
CA ALA A 74 -8.94 4.42 15.72
C ALA A 74 -9.27 3.85 17.11
N GLU A 75 -8.97 2.57 17.36
CA GLU A 75 -9.17 1.89 18.64
C GLU A 75 -8.02 2.09 19.64
N SER A 76 -6.94 2.78 19.24
CA SER A 76 -5.76 2.98 20.10
C SER A 76 -6.00 3.91 21.29
N GLY A 77 -7.10 4.67 21.28
CA GLY A 77 -7.41 5.69 22.29
C GLY A 77 -6.67 7.01 22.09
N MET A 78 -5.91 7.16 21.00
CA MET A 78 -5.28 8.42 20.62
C MET A 78 -6.24 9.30 19.82
N ASP A 79 -6.18 10.60 20.05
CA ASP A 79 -6.92 11.60 19.27
C ASP A 79 -6.09 12.02 18.05
N TRP A 80 -6.31 11.32 16.94
CA TRP A 80 -5.63 11.59 15.66
C TRP A 80 -6.05 12.90 14.99
N THR A 81 -6.99 13.66 15.57
CA THR A 81 -7.35 15.00 15.05
C THR A 81 -6.42 16.10 15.56
N GLN A 82 -5.57 15.81 16.55
CA GLN A 82 -4.59 16.74 17.09
C GLN A 82 -3.51 17.09 16.07
N ASP A 83 -2.75 18.15 16.36
CA ASP A 83 -1.59 18.49 15.56
C ASP A 83 -0.49 17.44 15.71
N ALA A 84 0.24 17.19 14.63
CA ALA A 84 1.28 16.16 14.62
C ALA A 84 2.42 16.44 15.62
N ALA A 85 2.64 17.69 16.01
CA ALA A 85 3.61 18.05 17.03
C ALA A 85 3.16 17.57 18.41
N ASP A 86 1.91 17.83 18.78
CA ASP A 86 1.32 17.43 20.06
C ASP A 86 1.28 15.90 20.19
N LEU A 87 0.90 15.20 19.11
CA LEU A 87 0.95 13.74 19.07
C LEU A 87 2.37 13.19 19.30
N LYS A 88 3.38 13.80 18.68
CA LYS A 88 4.78 13.39 18.87
C LYS A 88 5.27 13.59 20.29
N GLU A 89 4.83 14.66 20.96
CA GLU A 89 5.16 14.90 22.37
C GLU A 89 4.40 13.96 23.31
N ALA A 90 3.16 13.59 22.98
CA ALA A 90 2.32 12.71 23.79
C ALA A 90 2.66 11.21 23.65
N ILE A 91 3.20 10.78 22.50
CA ILE A 91 3.50 9.38 22.21
C ILE A 91 4.91 9.03 22.71
N SER A 92 4.97 8.21 23.76
CA SER A 92 6.24 7.63 24.23
C SER A 92 6.78 6.58 23.25
N ASP A 93 8.10 6.33 23.27
CA ASP A 93 8.74 5.23 22.51
C ASP A 93 8.11 3.86 22.77
N LYS A 94 7.64 3.63 24.00
CA LYS A 94 6.93 2.40 24.35
C LYS A 94 5.58 2.33 23.63
N THR A 95 4.80 3.41 23.68
CA THR A 95 3.51 3.52 23.01
C THR A 95 3.66 3.34 21.49
N ALA A 96 4.66 3.98 20.89
CA ALA A 96 4.96 3.83 19.46
C ALA A 96 5.25 2.37 19.08
N ARG A 97 6.13 1.70 19.84
CA ARG A 97 6.43 0.27 19.60
C ARG A 97 5.22 -0.63 19.79
N ASP A 98 4.43 -0.41 20.84
CA ASP A 98 3.21 -1.19 21.09
C ASP A 98 2.19 -0.97 19.96
N LEU A 99 2.13 0.24 19.38
CA LEU A 99 1.25 0.55 18.25
C LEU A 99 1.71 -0.15 16.97
N TYR A 100 2.99 -0.06 16.61
CA TYR A 100 3.51 -0.74 15.41
C TYR A 100 3.46 -2.27 15.54
N ALA A 101 3.65 -2.81 16.75
CA ALA A 101 3.44 -4.22 17.01
C ALA A 101 1.98 -4.66 16.80
N LYS A 102 1.01 -3.76 16.97
CA LYS A 102 -0.39 -4.04 16.62
C LYS A 102 -0.63 -3.91 15.11
N LEU A 103 -0.09 -2.86 14.50
CA LEU A 103 -0.22 -2.60 13.06
C LEU A 103 0.33 -3.74 12.20
N SER A 104 1.38 -4.44 12.66
CA SER A 104 1.93 -5.59 11.95
C SER A 104 0.94 -6.76 11.82
N TYR A 105 -0.03 -6.94 12.73
CA TYR A 105 -1.11 -7.91 12.56
C TYR A 105 -2.07 -7.55 11.43
N ALA A 106 -2.12 -6.27 11.05
CA ALA A 106 -2.82 -5.77 9.88
C ALA A 106 -1.91 -5.62 8.66
N TRP A 107 -0.70 -6.21 8.68
CA TRP A 107 0.28 -6.13 7.58
C TRP A 107 0.62 -4.69 7.20
N CYS A 108 0.65 -3.81 8.22
CA CYS A 108 1.06 -2.42 8.10
C CYS A 108 2.42 -2.24 8.77
N ASP A 109 3.32 -1.55 8.08
CA ASP A 109 4.69 -1.30 8.51
C ASP A 109 4.98 0.19 8.70
N GLU A 110 6.14 0.49 9.31
CA GLU A 110 6.65 1.85 9.42
C GLU A 110 6.93 2.44 8.03
N PRO A 111 6.59 3.71 7.76
CA PRO A 111 6.82 4.31 6.45
C PRO A 111 8.28 4.26 6.02
N GLY A 112 8.55 3.65 4.86
CA GLY A 112 9.91 3.53 4.31
C GLY A 112 10.76 2.45 4.98
N SER A 113 10.19 1.54 5.77
CA SER A 113 10.94 0.44 6.38
C SER A 113 11.44 -0.59 5.38
N HIS A 114 10.76 -0.70 4.22
CA HIS A 114 11.12 -1.67 3.18
C HIS A 114 11.76 -0.98 1.98
N TYR A 115 12.88 -1.55 1.54
CA TYR A 115 13.54 -1.17 0.31
C TYR A 115 13.41 -2.30 -0.72
N MET A 116 12.91 -1.97 -1.91
CA MET A 116 12.90 -2.86 -3.07
C MET A 116 13.80 -2.30 -4.16
N PRO A 117 14.84 -3.05 -4.60
CA PRO A 117 15.68 -2.63 -5.71
C PRO A 117 14.90 -2.65 -7.04
N GLY A 118 15.22 -1.72 -7.94
CA GLY A 118 14.62 -1.64 -9.28
C GLY A 118 13.62 -0.50 -9.44
N ASP A 119 12.94 -0.46 -10.59
CA ASP A 119 11.87 0.50 -10.86
C ASP A 119 10.52 -0.07 -10.40
N VAL A 120 9.94 0.54 -9.37
CA VAL A 120 8.65 0.14 -8.77
C VAL A 120 7.54 1.17 -9.03
N THR A 121 7.73 2.07 -10.00
CA THR A 121 6.79 3.16 -10.28
C THR A 121 5.42 2.66 -10.75
N HIS A 122 5.38 1.49 -11.41
CA HIS A 122 4.15 0.87 -11.90
C HIS A 122 3.50 -0.08 -10.89
N ASN A 123 4.00 -0.13 -9.65
CA ASN A 123 3.53 -1.13 -8.71
C ASN A 123 2.06 -0.97 -8.33
N GLY A 124 1.31 -2.08 -8.33
CA GLY A 124 -0.14 -2.15 -8.13
C GLY A 124 -0.97 -1.62 -9.30
N THR A 125 -0.39 -1.34 -10.46
CA THR A 125 -1.09 -0.86 -11.67
C THR A 125 -0.54 -1.59 -12.89
N TYR A 126 -1.40 -2.34 -13.58
CA TYR A 126 -1.01 -3.10 -14.75
C TYR A 126 -1.77 -2.66 -16.00
N THR A 127 -1.22 -3.01 -17.15
CA THR A 127 -1.80 -2.86 -18.48
C THR A 127 -1.95 -4.22 -19.15
N ASP A 128 -2.67 -4.29 -20.26
CA ASP A 128 -2.77 -5.53 -21.06
C ASP A 128 -1.39 -5.99 -21.57
N ALA A 129 -0.48 -5.06 -21.86
CA ALA A 129 0.89 -5.39 -22.28
C ALA A 129 1.69 -6.07 -21.16
N ASP A 130 1.47 -5.69 -19.90
CA ASP A 130 2.11 -6.34 -18.74
C ASP A 130 1.63 -7.79 -18.60
N ILE A 131 0.33 -8.04 -18.84
CA ILE A 131 -0.27 -9.38 -18.82
C ILE A 131 0.34 -10.25 -19.92
N GLU A 132 0.38 -9.75 -21.16
CA GLU A 132 0.93 -10.47 -22.30
C GLU A 132 2.42 -10.81 -22.11
N ALA A 133 3.20 -9.85 -21.58
CA ALA A 133 4.62 -10.05 -21.31
C ALA A 133 4.85 -11.13 -20.24
N ALA A 134 4.15 -11.04 -19.10
CA ALA A 134 4.28 -12.03 -18.03
C ALA A 134 3.81 -13.43 -18.48
N ALA A 135 2.71 -13.51 -19.23
CA ALA A 135 2.22 -14.78 -19.76
C ALA A 135 3.24 -15.44 -20.71
N ALA A 136 3.88 -14.65 -21.59
CA ALA A 136 4.91 -15.16 -22.50
C ALA A 136 6.15 -15.68 -21.75
N GLU A 137 6.59 -14.96 -20.70
CA GLU A 137 7.70 -15.36 -19.84
C GLU A 137 7.38 -16.66 -19.09
N TYR A 138 6.25 -16.70 -18.37
CA TYR A 138 5.87 -17.85 -17.55
C TYR A 138 5.59 -19.10 -18.38
N LYS A 139 5.07 -18.93 -19.60
CA LYS A 139 4.93 -20.02 -20.58
C LYS A 139 6.28 -20.58 -21.01
N ALA A 140 7.25 -19.70 -21.28
CA ALA A 140 8.60 -20.13 -21.65
C ALA A 140 9.29 -20.89 -20.51
N ASP A 141 9.02 -20.49 -19.27
CA ASP A 141 9.55 -21.14 -18.06
C ASP A 141 8.77 -22.40 -17.66
N GLY A 142 7.60 -22.64 -18.25
CA GLY A 142 6.77 -23.83 -18.00
C GLY A 142 6.08 -23.80 -16.63
N PHE A 143 5.70 -22.62 -16.15
CA PHE A 143 5.03 -22.45 -14.86
C PHE A 143 3.61 -23.03 -14.90
N ASN A 144 3.20 -23.67 -13.79
CA ASN A 144 1.80 -23.99 -13.52
C ASN A 144 1.08 -22.79 -12.86
N ALA A 145 -0.24 -22.90 -12.65
CA ALA A 145 -1.03 -21.78 -12.11
C ALA A 145 -0.57 -21.29 -10.72
N LEU A 146 -0.05 -22.19 -9.88
CA LEU A 146 0.49 -21.87 -8.55
C LEU A 146 1.84 -21.15 -8.65
N ASP A 147 2.71 -21.58 -9.58
CA ASP A 147 4.00 -20.94 -9.83
C ASP A 147 3.79 -19.50 -10.35
N VAL A 148 2.82 -19.31 -11.26
CA VAL A 148 2.40 -17.98 -11.73
C VAL A 148 1.96 -17.12 -10.55
N MET A 149 1.08 -17.63 -9.68
CA MET A 149 0.63 -16.90 -8.48
C MET A 149 1.82 -16.48 -7.61
N CYS A 150 2.72 -17.41 -7.29
CA CYS A 150 3.91 -17.14 -6.47
C CYS A 150 4.85 -16.13 -7.12
N ALA A 151 5.06 -16.19 -8.43
CA ALA A 151 5.89 -15.24 -9.16
C ALA A 151 5.28 -13.84 -9.13
N MET A 152 3.97 -13.73 -9.37
CA MET A 152 3.25 -12.47 -9.34
C MET A 152 3.29 -11.81 -7.97
N THR A 153 3.18 -12.55 -6.86
CA THR A 153 3.22 -11.93 -5.51
C THR A 153 4.54 -11.22 -5.18
N HIS A 154 5.62 -11.47 -5.93
CA HIS A 154 6.95 -10.91 -5.69
C HIS A 154 7.46 -10.00 -6.81
N SER A 155 6.64 -9.70 -7.82
CA SER A 155 7.05 -8.92 -8.99
C SER A 155 6.13 -7.73 -9.27
N VAL A 156 6.72 -6.67 -9.81
CA VAL A 156 6.03 -5.50 -10.35
C VAL A 156 5.47 -5.87 -11.72
N PRO A 157 4.23 -5.48 -12.08
CA PRO A 157 3.35 -4.57 -11.34
C PRO A 157 2.38 -5.25 -10.35
N TRP A 158 2.41 -6.57 -10.22
CA TRP A 158 1.35 -7.33 -9.56
C TRP A 158 1.34 -7.18 -8.04
N MET A 159 2.51 -7.00 -7.44
CA MET A 159 2.60 -6.85 -6.00
C MET A 159 1.88 -5.57 -5.53
N GLY A 160 1.06 -5.68 -4.49
CA GLY A 160 0.28 -4.53 -4.00
C GLY A 160 -0.95 -4.17 -4.85
N LEU A 161 -1.33 -5.02 -5.80
CA LEU A 161 -2.71 -5.07 -6.27
C LEU A 161 -3.64 -5.47 -5.12
N ASP A 162 -4.84 -4.90 -5.14
CA ASP A 162 -5.94 -5.33 -4.28
C ASP A 162 -6.37 -6.75 -4.67
N THR A 163 -7.10 -7.44 -3.79
CA THR A 163 -7.34 -8.88 -3.96
C THR A 163 -8.06 -9.20 -5.28
N ASP A 164 -9.07 -8.40 -5.63
CA ASP A 164 -9.87 -8.60 -6.83
C ASP A 164 -9.05 -8.34 -8.11
N ASP A 165 -8.30 -7.23 -8.14
CA ASP A 165 -7.44 -6.87 -9.27
C ASP A 165 -6.31 -7.90 -9.49
N PHE A 166 -5.74 -8.43 -8.40
CA PHE A 166 -4.72 -9.47 -8.46
C PHE A 166 -5.30 -10.77 -9.03
N ASN A 167 -6.47 -11.19 -8.56
CA ASN A 167 -7.12 -12.40 -9.05
C ASN A 167 -7.54 -12.27 -10.52
N GLU A 168 -8.01 -11.09 -10.94
CA GLU A 168 -8.30 -10.82 -12.35
C GLU A 168 -7.03 -10.97 -13.20
N ALA A 169 -5.96 -10.29 -12.84
CA ALA A 169 -4.69 -10.35 -13.57
C ALA A 169 -4.13 -11.79 -13.61
N HIS A 170 -4.15 -12.49 -12.47
CA HIS A 170 -3.66 -13.87 -12.36
C HIS A 170 -4.39 -14.80 -13.31
N ASN A 171 -5.74 -14.77 -13.32
CA ASN A 171 -6.54 -15.62 -14.20
C ASN A 171 -6.22 -15.36 -15.68
N ARG A 172 -6.06 -14.09 -16.07
CA ARG A 172 -5.73 -13.71 -17.45
C ARG A 172 -4.33 -14.18 -17.86
N VAL A 173 -3.35 -14.05 -16.96
CA VAL A 173 -1.97 -14.52 -17.20
C VAL A 173 -1.95 -16.05 -17.32
N VAL A 174 -2.62 -16.77 -16.42
CA VAL A 174 -2.72 -18.25 -16.44
C VAL A 174 -3.32 -18.75 -17.74
N GLU A 175 -4.44 -18.15 -18.18
CA GLU A 175 -5.10 -18.50 -19.43
C GLU A 175 -4.17 -18.31 -20.64
N LEU A 176 -3.46 -17.18 -20.72
CA LEU A 176 -2.55 -16.89 -21.84
C LEU A 176 -1.26 -17.72 -21.81
N ALA A 177 -0.80 -18.09 -20.61
CA ALA A 177 0.40 -18.91 -20.43
C ALA A 177 0.17 -20.40 -20.73
N ASP A 178 -1.10 -20.83 -20.89
CA ASP A 178 -1.51 -22.25 -20.89
C ASP A 178 -1.00 -22.99 -19.63
N ALA A 179 -1.11 -22.34 -18.46
CA ALA A 179 -0.65 -22.90 -17.18
C ALA A 179 -1.75 -23.75 -16.51
N ASP A 180 -1.51 -25.05 -16.36
CA ASP A 180 -2.44 -26.01 -15.71
C ASP A 180 -2.41 -25.95 -14.17
#